data_AF-A0A937CBV9-F1
#
_entry.id   AF-A0A937CBV9-F1
#
_cell.length_a   1.000
_cell.length_b   1.000
_cell.length_c   1.000
_cell.angle_alpha   90.00
_cell.angle_beta   90.00
_cell.angle_gamma   90.00
#
_symmetry.space_group_name_H-M   'P 1'
#
loop_
_entity.id
_entity.type
_entity.pdbx_description
1 polymer ?
#
loop_
_entity_poly.entity_id
_entity_poly.type
_entity_poly.pdbx_seq_one_letter_code
_entity_poly.pdbx_strand_id
1 'polypeptide(L)'
;MTVSSKVSAAIKKNETKLLAGSIKDQVEKFIEQHQSVRRIIIHFYKEISDPEELQPILKMLDSIGYGDVPVIVITINKTESREFLAFDMNSEGKMPLSGTYLSIGYNKFLLFNNVRYKEEVPIAAKDYHFPVKLSIKSSKPDELSMSVIGELIDQVYQFSRMYWKSISQQNLPVTTIYPEMVAKIFPYFDREELPEFGKKNLWFL
;
A
#
# COMPACT_ATOMS: atom_id res chain seq x y z
N MET A 1 -7.30 -6.97 -15.68
CA MET A 1 -8.13 -7.13 -14.48
C MET A 1 -7.17 -7.28 -13.31
N THR A 2 -6.90 -6.19 -12.60
CA THR A 2 -6.00 -6.16 -11.44
C THR A 2 -6.88 -6.38 -10.22
N VAL A 3 -6.82 -7.57 -9.61
CA VAL A 3 -7.54 -7.81 -8.34
C VAL A 3 -6.56 -7.54 -7.22
N SER A 4 -6.83 -6.50 -6.45
CA SER A 4 -6.15 -6.26 -5.18
C SER A 4 -6.86 -7.10 -4.12
N SER A 5 -6.19 -8.13 -3.64
CA SER A 5 -6.57 -8.80 -2.41
C SER A 5 -6.15 -7.92 -1.24
N LYS A 6 -7.12 -7.53 -0.39
CA LYS A 6 -6.84 -6.83 0.87
C LYS A 6 -6.20 -7.83 1.84
N VAL A 7 -4.87 -7.81 1.95
CA VAL A 7 -4.16 -8.50 3.03
C VAL A 7 -3.92 -7.49 4.15
N SER A 8 -4.60 -7.66 5.28
CA SER A 8 -4.21 -7.08 6.56
C SER A 8 -3.74 -8.20 7.46
N ALA A 9 -2.42 -8.39 7.52
CA ALA A 9 -1.79 -9.25 8.51
C ALA A 9 -0.91 -8.37 9.40
N ALA A 10 -1.24 -8.25 10.68
CA ALA A 10 -0.38 -7.64 11.67
C ALA A 10 0.70 -8.68 12.05
N ILE A 11 1.89 -8.57 11.44
CA ILE A 11 2.97 -9.54 11.62
C ILE A 11 4.08 -8.88 12.45
N LYS A 12 4.48 -9.53 13.55
CA LYS A 12 5.58 -9.05 14.41
C LYS A 12 6.90 -9.07 13.63
N LYS A 13 7.83 -8.19 14.03
CA LYS A 13 9.10 -7.85 13.35
C LYS A 13 10.09 -9.02 13.13
N ASN A 14 9.76 -10.27 13.49
CA ASN A 14 10.65 -11.43 13.46
C ASN A 14 10.05 -12.70 12.81
N GLU A 15 8.98 -12.56 12.03
CA GLU A 15 8.23 -13.71 11.52
C GLU A 15 8.11 -13.70 10.00
N THR A 16 9.21 -13.47 9.29
CA THR A 16 9.20 -13.43 7.83
C THR A 16 8.71 -14.73 7.18
N LYS A 17 8.92 -15.86 7.86
CA LYS A 17 8.35 -17.15 7.48
C LYS A 17 6.81 -17.17 7.58
N LEU A 18 6.23 -16.54 8.60
CA LEU A 18 4.77 -16.42 8.72
C LEU A 18 4.19 -15.45 7.70
N LEU A 19 4.92 -14.38 7.35
CA LEU A 19 4.56 -13.50 6.24
C LEU A 19 4.51 -14.27 4.92
N ALA A 20 5.58 -15.01 4.60
CA ALA A 20 5.63 -15.83 3.39
C ALA A 20 4.53 -16.90 3.38
N GLY A 21 4.26 -17.55 4.52
CA GLY A 21 3.16 -18.52 4.67
C GLY A 21 1.79 -17.88 4.48
N SER A 22 1.53 -16.71 5.09
CA SER A 22 0.26 -15.99 4.93
C SER A 22 0.04 -15.54 3.49
N ILE A 23 1.11 -15.10 2.80
CA ILE A 23 1.04 -14.75 1.38
C ILE A 23 0.75 -16.00 0.54
N LYS A 24 1.38 -17.15 0.86
CA LYS A 24 1.13 -18.42 0.19
C LYS A 24 -0.35 -18.79 0.21
N ASP A 25 -0.92 -18.86 1.41
CA ASP A 25 -2.30 -19.28 1.60
C ASP A 25 -3.28 -18.38 0.85
N GLN A 26 -2.99 -17.07 0.78
CA GLN A 26 -3.82 -16.10 0.05
C GLN A 26 -3.66 -16.21 -1.46
N VAL A 27 -2.44 -16.45 -1.94
CA VAL A 27 -2.17 -16.65 -3.36
C VAL A 27 -2.82 -17.95 -3.84
N GLU A 28 -2.66 -19.06 -3.12
CA GLU A 28 -3.31 -20.34 -3.43
C GLU A 28 -4.85 -20.19 -3.46
N LYS A 29 -5.46 -19.58 -2.44
CA LYS A 29 -6.91 -19.30 -2.44
C LYS A 29 -7.35 -18.42 -3.60
N PHE A 30 -6.56 -17.42 -3.96
CA PHE A 30 -6.88 -16.54 -5.07
C PHE A 30 -6.84 -17.30 -6.41
N ILE A 31 -5.83 -18.14 -6.61
CA ILE A 31 -5.66 -19.01 -7.79
C ILE A 31 -6.80 -20.02 -7.89
N GLU A 32 -7.20 -20.68 -6.78
CA GLU A 32 -8.32 -21.61 -6.79
C GLU A 32 -9.62 -20.96 -7.29
N GLN A 33 -9.79 -19.66 -7.01
CA GLN A 33 -10.97 -18.89 -7.39
C GLN A 33 -10.86 -18.19 -8.75
N HIS A 34 -9.66 -18.10 -9.34
CA HIS A 34 -9.41 -17.31 -10.55
C HIS A 34 -8.44 -18.01 -11.52
N GLN A 35 -8.75 -17.98 -12.81
CA GLN A 35 -7.98 -18.73 -13.83
C GLN A 35 -6.49 -18.35 -13.97
N SER A 36 -6.07 -17.12 -13.61
CA SER A 36 -4.65 -16.71 -13.73
C SER A 36 -4.29 -15.50 -12.87
N VAL A 37 -3.02 -15.45 -12.44
CA VAL A 37 -2.41 -14.31 -11.74
C VAL A 37 -1.39 -13.66 -12.66
N ARG A 38 -1.53 -12.35 -12.93
CA ARG A 38 -0.60 -11.61 -13.82
C ARG A 38 0.53 -10.90 -13.08
N ARG A 39 0.28 -10.49 -11.83
CA ARG A 39 1.24 -9.80 -10.95
C ARG A 39 0.69 -9.82 -9.53
N ILE A 40 1.59 -9.82 -8.56
CA ILE A 40 1.28 -9.67 -7.13
C ILE A 40 1.78 -8.30 -6.71
N ILE A 41 0.91 -7.50 -6.08
CA ILE A 41 1.26 -6.16 -5.59
C ILE A 41 1.21 -6.17 -4.07
N ILE A 42 2.33 -5.83 -3.44
CA ILE A 42 2.49 -5.80 -1.99
C ILE A 42 2.69 -4.36 -1.55
N HIS A 43 1.79 -3.84 -0.72
CA HIS A 43 1.93 -2.54 -0.09
C HIS A 43 2.62 -2.68 1.25
N PHE A 44 3.67 -1.91 1.47
CA PHE A 44 4.46 -1.98 2.70
C PHE A 44 4.76 -0.59 3.25
N TYR A 45 4.74 -0.42 4.57
CA TYR A 45 4.91 0.89 5.22
C TYR A 45 6.39 1.27 5.46
N LYS A 46 7.29 0.28 5.39
CA LYS A 46 8.75 0.43 5.50
C LYS A 46 9.41 -0.13 4.24
N GLU A 47 10.65 0.23 3.99
CA GLU A 47 11.43 -0.43 2.93
C GLU A 47 11.56 -1.92 3.27
N ILE A 48 11.21 -2.79 2.31
CA ILE A 48 11.37 -4.23 2.45
C ILE A 48 12.86 -4.60 2.33
N SER A 49 13.32 -5.49 3.22
CA SER A 49 14.64 -6.12 3.09
C SER A 49 14.59 -7.15 1.97
N ASP A 50 15.38 -6.97 0.90
CA ASP A 50 15.36 -7.91 -0.22
C ASP A 50 15.71 -9.34 0.24
N PRO A 51 16.85 -9.59 0.94
CA PRO A 51 17.24 -10.95 1.30
C PRO A 51 16.35 -11.58 2.37
N GLU A 52 15.91 -10.78 3.35
CA GLU A 52 15.23 -11.31 4.53
C GLU A 52 13.72 -11.40 4.34
N GLU A 53 13.11 -10.51 3.55
CA GLU A 53 11.65 -10.37 3.40
C GLU A 53 11.15 -10.69 2.00
N LEU A 54 11.80 -10.22 0.93
CA LEU A 54 11.33 -10.49 -0.43
C LEU A 54 11.70 -11.89 -0.92
N GLN A 55 12.95 -12.33 -0.72
CA GLN A 55 13.42 -13.64 -1.20
C GLN A 55 12.59 -14.83 -0.66
N PRO A 56 12.16 -14.88 0.62
CA PRO A 56 11.27 -15.93 1.10
C PRO A 56 9.93 -15.99 0.36
N ILE A 57 9.38 -14.83 -0.02
CA ILE A 57 8.12 -14.75 -0.78
C ILE A 57 8.34 -15.30 -2.19
N LEU A 58 9.43 -14.88 -2.86
CA LEU A 58 9.75 -15.36 -4.21
C LEU A 58 9.97 -16.87 -4.25
N LYS A 59 10.75 -17.41 -3.31
CA LYS A 59 10.97 -18.87 -3.19
C LYS A 59 9.69 -19.65 -2.92
N MET A 60 8.80 -19.08 -2.11
CA MET A 60 7.50 -19.69 -1.85
C MET A 60 6.66 -19.74 -3.13
N LEU A 61 6.57 -18.64 -3.89
CA LEU A 61 5.82 -18.60 -5.14
C LEU A 61 6.38 -19.58 -6.17
N ASP A 62 7.71 -19.68 -6.24
CA ASP A 62 8.39 -20.66 -7.09
C ASP A 62 8.00 -22.10 -6.72
N SER A 63 7.96 -22.42 -5.42
CA SER A 63 7.59 -23.76 -4.92
C SER A 63 6.17 -24.23 -5.27
N ILE A 64 5.28 -23.30 -5.62
CA ILE A 64 3.90 -23.59 -6.04
C ILE A 64 3.67 -23.38 -7.54
N GLY A 65 4.73 -23.19 -8.33
CA GLY A 65 4.65 -23.05 -9.79
C GLY A 65 4.36 -21.63 -10.30
N TYR A 66 4.50 -20.61 -9.45
CA TYR A 66 4.24 -19.20 -9.75
C TYR A 66 5.50 -18.32 -9.64
N GLY A 67 6.69 -18.91 -9.77
CA GLY A 67 7.97 -18.19 -9.73
C GLY A 67 8.10 -17.12 -10.83
N ASP A 68 7.37 -17.29 -11.93
CA ASP A 68 7.33 -16.33 -13.03
C ASP A 68 6.36 -15.16 -12.84
N VAL A 69 5.53 -15.17 -11.79
CA VAL A 69 4.62 -14.05 -11.55
C VAL A 69 5.42 -12.86 -11.00
N PRO A 70 5.35 -11.68 -11.63
CA PRO A 70 5.98 -10.47 -11.12
C PRO A 70 5.45 -10.11 -9.73
N VAL A 71 6.37 -9.94 -8.77
CA VAL A 71 6.07 -9.43 -7.44
C VAL A 71 6.53 -7.98 -7.38
N ILE A 72 5.58 -7.07 -7.24
CA ILE A 72 5.80 -5.64 -7.17
C ILE A 72 5.59 -5.18 -5.73
N VAL A 73 6.62 -4.59 -5.14
CA VAL A 73 6.54 -4.02 -3.79
C VAL A 73 6.46 -2.51 -3.90
N ILE A 74 5.39 -1.94 -3.33
CA ILE A 74 5.21 -0.50 -3.20
C ILE A 74 5.39 -0.14 -1.73
N THR A 75 6.52 0.51 -1.44
CA THR A 75 6.77 1.09 -0.14
C THR A 75 6.10 2.46 -0.06
N ILE A 76 5.21 2.63 0.91
CA ILE A 76 4.40 3.83 1.14
C ILE A 76 4.83 4.43 2.46
N ASN A 77 5.71 5.43 2.40
CA ASN A 77 6.20 6.09 3.60
C ASN A 77 5.30 7.27 3.95
N LYS A 78 4.80 7.27 5.20
CA LYS A 78 4.20 8.45 5.81
C LYS A 78 5.33 9.47 6.04
N THR A 79 5.44 10.42 5.13
CA THR A 79 6.35 11.56 5.20
C THR A 79 5.91 12.48 6.33
N GLU A 80 6.32 12.16 7.56
CA GLU A 80 6.45 13.18 8.59
C GLU A 80 7.78 13.94 8.44
N SER A 81 8.73 13.41 7.66
CA SER A 81 9.97 14.10 7.28
C SER A 81 9.73 15.05 6.09
N ARG A 82 10.07 16.33 6.28
CA ARG A 82 9.90 17.43 5.31
C ARG A 82 10.93 17.42 4.16
N GLU A 83 11.56 16.27 3.86
CA GLU A 83 12.71 16.23 2.95
C GLU A 83 12.37 16.65 1.52
N PHE A 84 11.18 16.27 1.02
CA PHE A 84 10.75 16.61 -0.33
C PHE A 84 9.32 17.16 -0.32
N LEU A 85 9.17 18.41 -0.73
CA LEU A 85 7.90 19.10 -0.94
C LEU A 85 7.91 19.72 -2.34
N ALA A 86 6.74 19.73 -2.98
CA ALA A 86 6.54 20.49 -4.21
C ALA A 86 5.35 21.43 -4.03
N PHE A 87 5.47 22.60 -4.68
CA PHE A 87 4.52 23.68 -4.57
C PHE A 87 3.92 23.98 -5.94
N ASP A 88 2.59 24.06 -6.01
CA ASP A 88 1.90 24.58 -7.18
C ASP A 88 1.87 26.11 -7.09
N MET A 89 2.76 26.77 -7.83
CA MET A 89 2.92 28.22 -7.76
C MET A 89 1.69 28.99 -8.27
N ASN A 90 0.79 28.33 -9.01
CA ASN A 90 -0.46 28.92 -9.49
C ASN A 90 -1.61 28.81 -8.47
N SER A 91 -1.40 28.07 -7.38
CA SER A 91 -2.36 27.94 -6.28
C SER A 91 -2.04 28.93 -5.16
N GLU A 92 -3.05 29.60 -4.60
CA GLU A 92 -2.90 30.51 -3.45
C GLU A 92 -2.27 29.78 -2.25
N GLY A 93 -2.80 28.60 -1.93
CA GLY A 93 -2.29 27.73 -0.86
C GLY A 93 -1.06 26.91 -1.25
N LYS A 94 -0.52 27.08 -2.46
CA LYS A 94 0.64 26.38 -3.03
C LYS A 94 0.55 24.85 -3.03
N MET A 95 -0.62 24.28 -2.76
CA MET A 95 -0.85 22.84 -2.72
C MET A 95 -1.14 22.30 -4.12
N PRO A 96 -0.39 21.29 -4.63
CA PRO A 96 -0.73 20.63 -5.89
C PRO A 96 -2.10 19.94 -5.87
N LEU A 97 -2.71 19.78 -7.05
CA LEU A 97 -3.98 19.07 -7.21
C LEU A 97 -3.87 17.62 -6.70
N SER A 98 -4.95 17.12 -6.11
CA SER A 98 -5.04 15.74 -5.64
C SER A 98 -4.79 14.75 -6.77
N GLY A 99 -4.02 13.70 -6.50
CA GLY A 99 -3.63 12.69 -7.49
C GLY A 99 -2.42 13.07 -8.34
N THR A 100 -1.91 14.32 -8.24
CA THR A 100 -0.63 14.70 -8.85
C THR A 100 0.47 13.82 -8.27
N TYR A 101 1.39 13.36 -9.12
CA TYR A 101 2.61 12.72 -8.67
C TYR A 101 3.85 13.24 -9.41
N LEU A 102 4.99 13.24 -8.72
CA LEU A 102 6.26 13.74 -9.23
C LEU A 102 7.34 12.71 -8.98
N SER A 103 8.19 12.45 -9.99
CA SER A 103 9.39 11.65 -9.80
C SER A 103 10.41 12.41 -8.96
N ILE A 104 10.96 11.75 -7.95
CA ILE A 104 12.04 12.27 -7.10
C ILE A 104 13.31 11.39 -7.19
N GLY A 105 13.32 10.43 -8.12
CA GLY A 105 14.42 9.50 -8.33
C GLY A 105 13.97 8.22 -9.03
N TYR A 106 14.90 7.29 -9.23
CA TYR A 106 14.60 6.01 -9.87
C TYR A 106 13.52 5.24 -9.09
N ASN A 107 12.37 5.01 -9.74
CA ASN A 107 11.17 4.39 -9.19
C ASN A 107 10.70 4.97 -7.84
N LYS A 108 10.97 6.26 -7.60
CA LYS A 108 10.58 6.97 -6.38
C LYS A 108 9.74 8.18 -6.73
N PHE A 109 8.61 8.33 -6.04
CA PHE A 109 7.61 9.36 -6.36
C PHE A 109 7.10 10.06 -5.11
N LEU A 110 6.70 11.31 -5.25
CA LEU A 110 5.79 11.98 -4.33
C LEU A 110 4.38 11.93 -4.91
N LEU A 111 3.41 11.49 -4.12
CA LEU A 111 2.00 11.45 -4.47
C LEU A 111 1.21 12.43 -3.58
N PHE A 112 0.50 13.36 -4.20
CA PHE A 112 -0.29 14.37 -3.52
C PHE A 112 -1.72 13.85 -3.26
N ASN A 113 -1.88 13.13 -2.14
CA ASN A 113 -3.18 12.64 -1.66
C ASN A 113 -3.83 13.64 -0.70
N ASN A 114 -4.39 14.71 -1.25
CA ASN A 114 -4.98 15.80 -0.47
C ASN A 114 -6.45 16.06 -0.89
N VAL A 115 -7.09 17.06 -0.29
CA VAL A 115 -8.50 17.41 -0.55
C VAL A 115 -8.69 18.37 -1.73
N ARG A 116 -7.63 18.80 -2.43
CA ARG A 116 -7.70 19.80 -3.50
C ARG A 116 -8.06 19.14 -4.84
N TYR A 117 -9.36 19.02 -5.13
CA TYR A 117 -9.85 18.44 -6.40
C TYR A 117 -9.99 19.43 -7.54
N LYS A 118 -10.07 20.71 -7.23
CA LYS A 118 -10.29 21.80 -8.18
C LYS A 118 -9.46 22.99 -7.76
N GLU A 119 -9.22 23.89 -8.70
CA GLU A 119 -8.28 25.00 -8.51
C GLU A 119 -8.73 25.99 -7.43
N GLU A 120 -10.04 26.23 -7.31
CA GLU A 120 -10.64 27.32 -6.51
C GLU A 120 -11.38 26.82 -5.26
N VAL A 121 -10.89 25.80 -4.56
CA VAL A 121 -11.53 25.30 -3.33
C VAL A 121 -10.77 25.81 -2.10
N PRO A 122 -11.42 26.53 -1.17
CA PRO A 122 -10.80 26.88 0.10
C PRO A 122 -10.53 25.61 0.92
N ILE A 123 -9.27 25.43 1.33
CA ILE A 123 -8.81 24.25 2.07
C ILE A 123 -8.64 24.65 3.54
N ALA A 124 -9.25 23.90 4.47
CA ALA A 124 -9.02 24.14 5.87
C ALA A 124 -7.58 23.73 6.25
N ALA A 125 -6.94 24.46 7.16
CA ALA A 125 -5.55 24.21 7.57
C ALA A 125 -5.28 22.74 7.97
N LYS A 126 -6.28 22.06 8.56
CA LYS A 126 -6.22 20.64 8.96
C LYS A 126 -6.12 19.66 7.78
N ASP A 127 -6.52 20.07 6.58
CA ASP A 127 -6.60 19.22 5.39
C ASP A 127 -5.36 19.40 4.47
N TYR A 128 -4.36 20.17 4.95
CA TYR A 128 -3.02 20.25 4.34
C TYR A 128 -2.19 19.01 4.67
N HIS A 129 -2.55 17.90 4.04
CA HIS A 129 -1.78 16.67 4.17
C HIS A 129 -0.46 16.76 3.40
N PHE A 130 0.62 16.29 4.01
CA PHE A 130 1.89 16.09 3.33
C PHE A 130 1.77 15.03 2.22
N PRO A 131 2.50 15.19 1.10
CA PRO A 131 2.50 14.23 0.01
C PRO A 131 3.15 12.93 0.45
N VAL A 132 2.60 11.80 0.03
CA VAL A 132 3.10 10.47 0.39
C VAL A 132 4.27 10.08 -0.49
N LYS A 133 5.34 9.56 0.10
CA LYS A 133 6.50 9.07 -0.66
C LYS A 133 6.31 7.61 -1.02
N LEU A 134 6.42 7.32 -2.32
CA LEU A 134 6.33 5.99 -2.90
C LEU A 134 7.70 5.54 -3.40
N SER A 135 8.01 4.26 -3.18
CA SER A 135 9.20 3.58 -3.71
C SER A 135 8.75 2.24 -4.27
N ILE A 136 8.99 2.00 -5.55
CA ILE A 136 8.46 0.85 -6.28
C ILE A 136 9.61 -0.07 -6.69
N LYS A 137 9.51 -1.34 -6.32
CA LYS A 137 10.45 -2.41 -6.70
C LYS A 137 9.68 -3.54 -7.36
N SER A 138 10.34 -4.30 -8.22
CA SER A 138 9.77 -5.50 -8.86
C SER A 138 10.81 -6.61 -8.89
N SER A 139 10.35 -7.85 -8.72
CA SER A 139 11.17 -9.05 -8.99
C SER A 139 11.50 -9.20 -10.48
N LYS A 140 10.73 -8.55 -11.36
CA LYS A 140 10.96 -8.45 -12.81
C LYS A 140 11.01 -6.96 -13.20
N PRO A 141 12.17 -6.29 -13.06
CA PRO A 141 12.28 -4.83 -13.27
C PRO A 141 11.92 -4.38 -14.69
N ASP A 142 12.17 -5.20 -15.70
CA ASP A 142 11.89 -4.88 -17.10
C ASP A 142 10.39 -4.73 -17.40
N GLU A 143 9.53 -5.27 -16.52
CA GLU A 143 8.07 -5.13 -16.63
C GLU A 143 7.53 -3.84 -15.99
N LEU A 144 8.36 -3.08 -15.25
CA LEU A 144 8.00 -1.80 -14.63
C LEU A 144 8.15 -0.63 -15.62
N SER A 145 7.34 -0.62 -16.68
CA SER A 145 7.23 0.56 -17.55
C SER A 145 6.62 1.76 -16.80
N MET A 146 6.85 2.98 -17.30
CA MET A 146 6.23 4.20 -16.75
C MET A 146 4.69 4.15 -16.76
N SER A 147 4.10 3.46 -17.75
CA SER A 147 2.65 3.22 -17.79
C SER A 147 2.21 2.36 -16.61
N VAL A 148 2.91 1.25 -16.37
CA VAL A 148 2.65 0.35 -15.23
C VAL A 148 2.82 1.11 -13.91
N ILE A 149 3.89 1.90 -13.77
CA ILE A 149 4.10 2.74 -12.59
C ILE A 149 2.93 3.70 -12.37
N GLY A 150 2.43 4.35 -13.43
CA GLY A 150 1.24 5.21 -13.34
C GLY A 150 0.01 4.46 -12.81
N GLU A 151 -0.25 3.25 -13.30
CA GLU A 151 -1.35 2.39 -12.80
C GLU A 151 -1.19 2.04 -11.32
N LEU A 152 0.04 1.75 -10.89
CA LEU A 152 0.34 1.41 -9.50
C LEU A 152 0.15 2.62 -8.57
N ILE A 153 0.58 3.80 -8.99
CA ILE A 153 0.37 5.05 -8.24
C ILE A 153 -1.12 5.39 -8.17
N ASP A 154 -1.86 5.26 -9.28
CA ASP A 154 -3.31 5.45 -9.27
C ASP A 154 -3.98 4.46 -8.33
N GLN A 155 -3.58 3.18 -8.32
CA GLN A 155 -4.09 2.20 -7.37
C GLN A 155 -3.87 2.63 -5.90
N VAL A 156 -2.67 3.12 -5.55
CA VAL A 156 -2.40 3.68 -4.22
C VAL A 156 -3.30 4.87 -3.93
N TYR A 157 -3.47 5.78 -4.89
CA TYR A 157 -4.38 6.92 -4.77
C TYR A 157 -5.81 6.46 -4.50
N GLN A 158 -6.37 5.54 -5.30
CA GLN A 158 -7.72 5.01 -5.09
C GLN A 158 -7.89 4.36 -3.72
N PHE A 159 -6.89 3.62 -3.21
CA PHE A 159 -6.96 3.04 -1.87
C PHE A 159 -6.91 4.06 -0.73
N SER A 160 -6.36 5.25 -0.94
CA SER A 160 -6.45 6.35 0.05
C SER A 160 -7.89 6.85 0.24
N ARG A 161 -8.78 6.53 -0.70
CA ARG A 161 -10.18 6.98 -0.73
C ARG A 161 -11.16 5.99 -0.14
N MET A 162 -10.74 4.75 0.07
CA MET A 162 -11.61 3.66 0.53
C MET A 162 -11.72 3.58 2.07
N TYR A 163 -11.44 4.67 2.77
CA TYR A 163 -11.39 4.72 4.22
C TYR A 163 -12.79 4.79 4.83
N TRP A 164 -13.17 3.74 5.57
CA TRP A 164 -14.55 3.59 6.09
C TRP A 164 -14.74 4.02 7.55
N LYS A 165 -13.66 4.37 8.28
CA LYS A 165 -13.76 4.86 9.66
C LYS A 165 -14.23 6.32 9.75
N SER A 166 -13.98 7.12 8.73
CA SER A 166 -14.38 8.54 8.71
C SER A 166 -14.60 9.04 7.29
N ILE A 167 -15.45 10.06 7.17
CA ILE A 167 -15.61 10.86 5.95
C ILE A 167 -14.43 11.81 5.69
N SER A 168 -13.59 12.05 6.70
CA SER A 168 -12.38 12.87 6.54
C SER A 168 -11.34 12.10 5.76
N GLN A 169 -10.89 12.70 4.66
CA GLN A 169 -9.91 12.09 3.78
C GLN A 169 -8.61 11.78 4.53
N GLN A 170 -8.04 10.60 4.27
CA GLN A 170 -6.71 10.24 4.70
C GLN A 170 -5.76 10.33 3.51
N ASN A 171 -4.50 10.66 3.77
CA ASN A 171 -3.48 10.68 2.72
C ASN A 171 -2.89 9.29 2.46
N LEU A 172 -2.98 8.36 3.42
CA LEU A 172 -2.48 7.00 3.29
C LEU A 172 -3.56 6.02 2.78
N PRO A 173 -3.18 4.97 2.04
CA PRO A 173 -4.11 3.95 1.56
C PRO A 173 -4.59 3.01 2.67
N VAL A 174 -5.82 2.50 2.54
CA VAL A 174 -6.38 1.53 3.50
C VAL A 174 -5.56 0.24 3.61
N THR A 175 -4.81 -0.11 2.58
CA THR A 175 -3.88 -1.24 2.54
C THR A 175 -2.69 -1.09 3.48
N THR A 176 -2.42 0.11 4.02
CA THR A 176 -1.44 0.32 5.10
C THR A 176 -2.11 0.76 6.40
N ILE A 177 -3.15 1.59 6.35
CA ILE A 177 -3.85 2.08 7.55
C ILE A 177 -4.55 0.94 8.31
N TYR A 178 -5.27 0.03 7.63
CA TYR A 178 -6.02 -1.02 8.30
C TYR A 178 -5.11 -2.03 9.03
N PRO A 179 -4.01 -2.52 8.42
CA PRO A 179 -3.02 -3.31 9.16
C PRO A 179 -2.45 -2.56 10.37
N GLU A 180 -2.20 -1.26 10.26
CA GLU A 180 -1.70 -0.43 11.37
C GLU A 180 -2.72 -0.36 12.53
N MET A 181 -4.00 -0.19 12.23
CA MET A 181 -5.08 -0.20 13.24
C MET A 181 -5.17 -1.55 13.95
N VAL A 182 -5.15 -2.65 13.19
CA VAL A 182 -5.13 -4.00 13.75
C VAL A 182 -3.92 -4.18 14.66
N ALA A 183 -2.73 -3.79 14.21
CA ALA A 183 -1.49 -3.90 14.98
C ALA A 183 -1.50 -3.07 16.27
N LYS A 184 -2.23 -1.95 16.32
CA LYS A 184 -2.40 -1.13 17.53
C LYS A 184 -3.36 -1.77 18.54
N ILE A 185 -4.38 -2.48 18.08
CA ILE A 185 -5.42 -3.05 18.95
C ILE A 185 -5.05 -4.47 19.41
N PHE A 186 -4.46 -5.28 18.53
CA PHE A 186 -4.13 -6.69 18.78
C PHE A 186 -3.35 -6.95 20.09
N PRO A 187 -2.38 -6.12 20.52
CA PRO A 187 -1.66 -6.33 21.78
C PRO A 187 -2.54 -6.31 23.04
N TYR A 188 -3.77 -5.80 22.95
CA TYR A 188 -4.72 -5.75 24.07
C TYR A 188 -5.64 -6.98 24.12
N PHE A 189 -5.48 -7.96 23.24
CA PHE A 189 -6.29 -9.16 23.22
C PHE A 189 -5.68 -10.24 24.13
N ASP A 190 -6.49 -10.82 25.01
CA ASP A 190 -6.06 -11.90 25.92
C ASP A 190 -5.80 -13.23 25.20
N ARG A 191 -6.29 -13.37 23.96
CA ARG A 191 -6.14 -14.55 23.12
C ARG A 191 -5.60 -14.15 21.76
N GLU A 192 -4.73 -14.98 21.20
CA GLU A 192 -4.15 -14.76 19.87
C GLU A 192 -5.12 -15.06 18.71
N GLU A 193 -6.32 -15.54 19.01
CA GLU A 193 -7.34 -15.89 18.01
C GLU A 193 -8.54 -14.95 18.02
N LEU A 194 -8.93 -14.49 16.82
CA LEU A 194 -10.18 -13.77 16.62
C LEU A 194 -11.38 -14.73 16.68
N PRO A 195 -12.47 -14.35 17.36
CA PRO A 195 -13.73 -15.11 17.27
C PRO A 195 -14.26 -15.11 15.83
N GLU A 196 -15.06 -16.11 15.46
CA GLU A 196 -15.60 -16.27 14.08
C GLU A 196 -16.29 -15.00 13.55
N PHE A 197 -17.01 -14.28 14.41
CA PHE A 197 -17.61 -13.00 14.04
C PHE A 197 -16.56 -11.94 13.64
N GLY A 198 -15.42 -11.89 14.34
CA GLY A 198 -14.32 -10.96 14.04
C GLY A 198 -13.58 -11.28 12.74
N LYS A 199 -13.61 -12.55 12.29
CA LYS A 199 -12.96 -12.95 11.03
C LYS A 199 -13.65 -12.41 9.77
N LYS A 200 -14.92 -11.99 9.88
CA LYS A 200 -15.75 -11.56 8.74
C LYS A 200 -16.14 -10.08 8.77
N ASN A 201 -15.69 -9.33 9.78
CA ASN A 201 -16.07 -7.93 10.01
C ASN A 201 -14.85 -7.04 10.24
N LEU A 202 -15.00 -5.73 10.00
CA LEU A 202 -13.95 -4.73 10.22
C LEU A 202 -14.01 -4.20 11.67
N TRP A 203 -13.84 -5.09 12.64
CA TRP A 203 -13.95 -4.81 14.09
C TRP A 203 -12.96 -3.74 14.60
N PHE A 204 -11.92 -3.43 13.82
CA PHE A 204 -10.87 -2.46 14.15
C PHE A 204 -11.18 -1.02 13.71
N LEU A 205 -12.31 -0.78 13.02
CA LEU A 205 -12.75 0.56 12.63
C LEU A 205 -13.23 1.36 13.84
#